data_AF-A0A062VLN8-F1
#
_entry.id   AF-A0A062VLN8-F1
#
_cell.length_a   1.000
_cell.length_b   1.000
_cell.length_c   1.000
_cell.angle_alpha   90.00
_cell.angle_beta   90.00
_cell.angle_gamma   90.00
#
_symmetry.space_group_name_H-M   'P 1'
#
loop_
_entity.id
_entity.type
_entity.pdbx_description
1 polymer ?
#
loop_
_entity_poly.entity_id
_entity_poly.type
_entity_poly.pdbx_seq_one_letter_code
_entity_poly.pdbx_strand_id
1 'polypeptide(L)'
;MPPEILDTSRRKIGKFMRRATPDLGEPILALRDAGGAIPIFELQWERTAGDDWRLTGANEPELSKRMVDSTIVECRVFFTEGEDCYLPGIVSALRALVGPELAAARRPLKEHVAQVVSGSRIGASGPVFNSGRLEMDNGLGPGLLLGSDLMAMDYIYGVALHEDDDRLARLANVPLASALKAVVYHFNDLLHVIANVRAQIENDIAKGHFQLTPSV
;
A
#
# COMPACT_ATOMS: atom_id res chain seq x y z
N MET A 1 8.83 -1.11 30.79
CA MET A 1 8.50 0.02 29.87
C MET A 1 7.56 0.96 30.60
N PRO A 2 7.68 2.29 30.47
CA PRO A 2 6.80 3.25 31.15
C PRO A 2 5.31 3.00 30.83
N PRO A 3 4.38 3.15 31.81
CA PRO A 3 2.95 2.92 31.60
C PRO A 3 2.34 3.75 30.44
N GLU A 4 2.73 5.01 30.33
CA GLU A 4 2.24 5.93 29.28
C GLU A 4 2.52 5.44 27.86
N ILE A 5 3.65 4.74 27.66
CA ILE A 5 4.03 4.15 26.37
C ILE A 5 3.13 2.96 26.05
N LEU A 6 2.79 2.14 27.06
CA LEU A 6 1.90 1.00 26.89
C LEU A 6 0.47 1.45 26.56
N ASP A 7 -0.04 2.47 27.26
CA ASP A 7 -1.38 3.02 26.99
C ASP A 7 -1.47 3.65 25.61
N THR A 8 -0.45 4.43 25.22
CA THR A 8 -0.35 4.99 23.87
C THR A 8 -0.28 3.90 22.81
N SER A 9 0.47 2.81 23.06
CA SER A 9 0.59 1.69 22.14
C SER A 9 -0.73 0.94 21.98
N ARG A 10 -1.46 0.68 23.08
CA ARG A 10 -2.81 0.08 23.04
C ARG A 10 -3.79 0.97 22.27
N ARG A 11 -3.78 2.28 22.50
CA ARG A 11 -4.63 3.24 21.78
C ARG A 11 -4.39 3.18 20.27
N LYS A 12 -3.12 3.21 19.85
CA LYS A 12 -2.73 3.14 18.43
C LYS A 12 -3.18 1.84 17.78
N ILE A 13 -2.88 0.69 18.40
CA ILE A 13 -3.33 -0.61 17.89
C ILE A 13 -4.86 -0.70 17.84
N GLY A 14 -5.56 -0.21 18.87
CA GLY A 14 -7.03 -0.19 18.87
C GLY A 14 -7.60 0.65 17.73
N LYS A 15 -7.03 1.83 17.44
CA LYS A 15 -7.43 2.67 16.30
C LYS A 15 -7.14 1.98 14.97
N PHE A 16 -5.96 1.37 14.83
CA PHE A 16 -5.58 0.59 13.65
C PHE A 16 -6.58 -0.55 13.39
N MET A 17 -6.91 -1.36 14.40
CA MET A 17 -7.83 -2.50 14.24
C MET A 17 -9.25 -2.09 13.81
N ARG A 18 -9.70 -0.88 14.18
CA ARG A 18 -10.98 -0.32 13.72
C ARG A 18 -10.95 0.21 12.30
N ARG A 19 -9.77 0.64 11.82
CA ARG A 19 -9.59 1.25 10.49
C ARG A 19 -9.18 0.23 9.44
N ALA A 20 -8.40 -0.78 9.81
CA ALA A 20 -7.92 -1.84 8.95
C ALA A 20 -8.95 -2.98 8.89
N THR A 21 -10.18 -2.70 8.47
CA THR A 21 -11.21 -3.74 8.34
C THR A 21 -10.88 -4.72 7.20
N PRO A 22 -11.42 -5.95 7.20
CA PRO A 22 -11.13 -6.94 6.15
C PRO A 22 -11.50 -6.49 4.72
N ASP A 23 -12.43 -5.56 4.59
CA ASP A 23 -12.93 -4.97 3.34
C ASP A 23 -12.22 -3.65 2.98
N LEU A 24 -11.21 -3.21 3.73
CA LEU A 24 -10.45 -2.00 3.41
C LEU A 24 -9.85 -2.10 2.01
N GLY A 25 -10.17 -1.12 1.15
CA GLY A 25 -9.65 -1.08 -0.21
C GLY A 25 -10.23 -2.15 -1.15
N GLU A 26 -11.45 -2.62 -0.88
CA GLU A 26 -12.18 -3.64 -1.66
C GLU A 26 -12.02 -3.52 -3.19
N PRO A 27 -12.11 -2.34 -3.83
CA PRO A 27 -11.96 -2.25 -5.28
C PRO A 27 -10.61 -2.78 -5.79
N ILE A 28 -9.54 -2.59 -5.02
CA ILE A 28 -8.20 -3.09 -5.33
C ILE A 28 -8.08 -4.57 -4.94
N LEU A 29 -8.67 -4.96 -3.80
CA LEU A 29 -8.67 -6.36 -3.35
C LEU A 29 -9.39 -7.28 -4.33
N ALA A 30 -10.48 -6.82 -4.93
CA ALA A 30 -11.28 -7.55 -5.90
C ALA A 30 -10.52 -7.89 -7.19
N LEU A 31 -9.40 -7.20 -7.46
CA LEU A 31 -8.54 -7.49 -8.61
C LEU A 31 -7.54 -8.62 -8.36
N ARG A 32 -7.40 -9.10 -7.11
CA ARG A 32 -6.39 -10.09 -6.75
C ARG A 32 -6.76 -11.47 -7.28
N ASP A 33 -5.75 -12.18 -7.77
CA ASP A 33 -5.83 -13.61 -8.01
C ASP A 33 -5.79 -14.41 -6.69
N ALA A 34 -5.86 -15.74 -6.80
CA ALA A 34 -5.78 -16.63 -5.63
C ALA A 34 -4.45 -16.54 -4.87
N GLY A 35 -3.39 -16.02 -5.49
CA GLY A 35 -2.08 -15.78 -4.88
C GLY A 35 -1.96 -14.39 -4.23
N GLY A 36 -2.98 -13.53 -4.33
CA GLY A 36 -2.96 -12.16 -3.84
C GLY A 36 -2.29 -11.17 -4.81
N ALA A 37 -1.83 -11.60 -5.99
CA ALA A 37 -1.27 -10.68 -6.96
C ALA A 37 -2.38 -10.03 -7.79
N ILE A 38 -2.22 -8.76 -8.17
CA ILE A 38 -3.04 -8.18 -9.24
C ILE A 38 -2.40 -8.60 -10.56
N PRO A 39 -3.09 -9.36 -11.43
CA PRO A 39 -2.53 -9.81 -12.69
C PRO A 39 -2.23 -8.58 -13.57
N ILE A 40 -0.95 -8.45 -13.95
CA ILE A 40 -0.44 -7.25 -14.62
C ILE A 40 -0.98 -7.11 -16.04
N PHE A 41 -1.24 -8.26 -16.67
CA PHE A 41 -1.57 -8.38 -18.06
C PHE A 41 -1.97 -9.83 -18.34
N GLU A 42 -3.18 -10.06 -18.83
CA GLU A 42 -3.64 -11.38 -19.25
C GLU A 42 -3.73 -11.43 -20.77
N LEU A 43 -2.87 -12.25 -21.39
CA LEU A 43 -2.97 -12.55 -22.81
C LEU A 43 -4.12 -13.53 -23.03
N GLN A 44 -5.11 -13.12 -23.84
CA GLN A 44 -6.21 -13.97 -24.23
C GLN A 44 -5.85 -14.72 -25.50
N TRP A 45 -5.90 -16.06 -25.41
CA TRP A 45 -5.63 -16.96 -26.52
C TRP A 45 -6.90 -17.73 -26.88
N GLU A 46 -7.22 -17.80 -28.17
CA GLU A 46 -8.30 -18.65 -28.67
C GLU A 46 -7.73 -19.74 -29.58
N ARG A 47 -8.26 -20.95 -29.42
CA ARG A 47 -7.98 -22.06 -30.32
C ARG A 47 -8.82 -21.90 -31.58
N THR A 48 -8.16 -21.83 -32.72
CA THR A 48 -8.82 -21.80 -34.02
C THR A 48 -9.29 -23.19 -34.44
N ALA A 49 -10.14 -23.29 -35.45
CA ALA A 49 -10.75 -24.53 -35.91
C ALA A 49 -9.75 -25.61 -36.41
N GLY A 50 -8.47 -25.27 -36.56
CA GLY A 50 -7.40 -26.15 -37.06
C GLY A 50 -6.33 -26.53 -36.03
N ASP A 51 -6.61 -26.40 -34.73
CA ASP A 51 -5.65 -26.62 -33.62
C ASP A 51 -4.54 -25.57 -33.45
N ASP A 52 -4.54 -24.51 -34.26
CA ASP A 52 -3.64 -23.37 -34.06
C ASP A 52 -4.18 -22.44 -32.96
N TRP A 53 -3.27 -21.94 -32.12
CA TRP A 53 -3.57 -20.93 -31.10
C TRP A 53 -3.30 -19.54 -31.63
N ARG A 54 -4.27 -18.64 -31.45
CA ARG A 54 -4.16 -17.23 -31.84
C ARG A 54 -4.30 -16.35 -30.61
N LEU A 55 -3.45 -15.35 -30.50
CA LEU A 55 -3.66 -14.26 -29.56
C LEU A 55 -4.86 -13.41 -30.02
N THR A 56 -5.89 -13.31 -29.19
CA THR A 56 -7.13 -12.59 -29.52
C THR A 56 -7.31 -11.29 -28.76
N GLY A 57 -6.59 -11.12 -27.66
CA GLY A 57 -6.60 -9.88 -26.93
C GLY A 57 -5.60 -9.86 -25.80
N ALA A 58 -5.58 -8.73 -25.11
CA ALA A 58 -5.01 -8.62 -23.79
C ALA A 58 -6.04 -7.98 -22.89
N ASN A 59 -6.20 -8.54 -21.69
CA ASN A 59 -7.02 -7.96 -20.65
C ASN A 59 -6.10 -7.39 -19.58
N GLU A 60 -6.39 -6.17 -19.16
CA GLU A 60 -5.72 -5.53 -18.05
C GLU A 60 -6.80 -5.05 -17.07
N PRO A 61 -6.79 -5.50 -15.81
CA PRO A 61 -7.78 -5.03 -14.84
C PRO A 61 -7.58 -3.54 -14.55
N GLU A 62 -8.56 -2.73 -14.91
CA GLU A 62 -8.55 -1.28 -14.66
C GLU A 62 -9.59 -0.88 -13.61
N LEU A 63 -9.21 0.07 -12.75
CA LEU A 63 -10.16 0.76 -11.85
C LEU A 63 -10.44 2.16 -12.36
N SER A 64 -11.70 2.57 -12.20
CA SER A 64 -12.07 3.96 -12.45
C SER A 64 -11.32 4.90 -11.50
N LYS A 65 -11.02 6.12 -11.96
CA LYS A 65 -10.43 7.19 -11.12
C LYS A 65 -11.12 7.31 -9.77
N ARG A 66 -12.46 7.31 -9.76
CA ARG A 66 -13.26 7.44 -8.54
C ARG A 66 -12.99 6.32 -7.53
N MET A 67 -12.83 5.08 -8.00
CA MET A 67 -12.51 3.95 -7.12
C MET A 67 -11.13 4.12 -6.50
N VAL A 68 -10.13 4.47 -7.32
CA VAL A 68 -8.76 4.72 -6.85
C VAL A 68 -8.71 5.86 -5.83
N ASP A 69 -9.34 7.00 -6.13
CA ASP A 69 -9.40 8.15 -5.23
C ASP A 69 -10.04 7.80 -3.89
N SER A 70 -11.14 7.04 -3.90
CA SER A 70 -11.82 6.59 -2.67
C SER A 70 -10.88 5.75 -1.81
N THR A 71 -10.16 4.80 -2.43
CA THR A 71 -9.21 3.96 -1.70
C THR A 71 -8.03 4.76 -1.15
N ILE A 72 -7.55 5.79 -1.87
CA ILE A 72 -6.51 6.72 -1.38
C ILE A 72 -6.96 7.36 -0.07
N VAL A 73 -8.17 7.91 -0.03
CA VAL A 73 -8.71 8.59 1.15
C VAL A 73 -8.81 7.62 2.35
N GLU A 74 -9.28 6.40 2.12
CA GLU A 74 -9.40 5.38 3.17
C GLU A 74 -8.04 4.96 3.73
N CYS A 75 -7.03 4.80 2.87
CA CYS A 75 -5.74 4.24 3.27
C CYS A 75 -4.69 5.28 3.70
N ARG A 76 -4.92 6.57 3.45
CA ARG A 76 -3.98 7.67 3.75
C ARG A 76 -3.37 7.59 5.16
N VAL A 77 -4.20 7.26 6.14
CA VAL A 77 -3.80 7.19 7.55
C VAL A 77 -2.74 6.13 7.86
N PHE A 78 -2.54 5.15 6.97
CA PHE A 78 -1.59 4.05 7.20
C PHE A 78 -0.17 4.38 6.73
N PHE A 79 0.00 5.37 5.85
CA PHE A 79 1.32 5.78 5.33
C PHE A 79 1.67 7.25 5.60
N THR A 80 0.79 8.03 6.23
CA THR A 80 1.08 9.43 6.60
C THR A 80 1.76 9.51 7.96
N GLU A 81 2.91 10.18 8.05
CA GLU A 81 3.59 10.36 9.34
C GLU A 81 2.76 11.24 10.29
N GLY A 82 2.83 10.92 11.59
CA GLY A 82 2.06 11.62 12.62
C GLY A 82 0.66 11.06 12.87
N GLU A 83 0.12 10.26 11.93
CA GLU A 83 -1.14 9.55 12.16
C GLU A 83 -0.96 8.40 13.17
N ASP A 84 -1.95 8.22 14.04
CA ASP A 84 -1.96 7.11 15.00
C ASP A 84 -1.93 5.74 14.31
N CYS A 85 -2.45 5.65 13.08
CA CYS A 85 -2.50 4.43 12.27
C CYS A 85 -1.27 4.22 11.38
N TYR A 86 -0.28 5.12 11.41
CA TYR A 86 0.93 5.02 10.60
C TYR A 86 1.63 3.67 10.82
N LEU A 87 1.78 2.88 9.76
CA LEU A 87 2.16 1.45 9.83
C LEU A 87 3.49 1.19 10.57
N PRO A 88 4.60 1.90 10.28
CA PRO A 88 5.83 1.76 11.06
C PRO A 88 5.62 2.05 12.56
N GLY A 89 4.75 3.00 12.87
CA GLY A 89 4.33 3.32 14.24
C GLY A 89 3.53 2.20 14.89
N ILE A 90 2.63 1.56 14.15
CA ILE A 90 1.83 0.41 14.62
C ILE A 90 2.71 -0.80 14.95
N VAL A 91 3.65 -1.15 14.07
CA VAL A 91 4.58 -2.26 14.35
C VAL A 91 5.46 -1.95 15.56
N SER A 92 5.88 -0.69 15.72
CA SER A 92 6.63 -0.26 16.90
C SER A 92 5.78 -0.37 18.18
N ALA A 93 4.51 0.02 18.13
CA ALA A 93 3.55 -0.13 19.23
C ALA A 93 3.30 -1.61 19.56
N LEU A 94 3.14 -2.49 18.57
CA LEU A 94 2.97 -3.92 18.77
C LEU A 94 4.17 -4.53 19.52
N ARG A 95 5.39 -4.17 19.09
CA ARG A 95 6.63 -4.63 19.75
C ARG A 95 6.77 -4.11 21.18
N ALA A 96 6.15 -2.96 21.50
CA ALA A 96 6.16 -2.40 22.85
C ALA A 96 5.22 -3.14 23.81
N LEU A 97 4.15 -3.78 23.30
CA LEU A 97 3.15 -4.48 24.12
C LEU A 97 3.50 -5.94 24.44
N VAL A 98 4.48 -6.51 23.76
CA VAL A 98 4.87 -7.91 23.93
C VAL A 98 6.21 -8.05 24.66
N GLY A 99 6.52 -9.25 25.15
CA GLY A 99 7.80 -9.55 25.77
C GLY A 99 9.00 -9.40 24.82
N PRO A 100 10.24 -9.25 25.33
CA PRO A 100 11.43 -8.96 24.51
C PRO A 100 11.71 -9.99 23.41
N GLU A 101 11.55 -11.28 23.71
CA GLU A 101 11.72 -12.37 22.74
C GLU A 101 10.72 -12.25 21.59
N LEU A 102 9.46 -11.99 21.94
CA LEU A 102 8.42 -11.80 20.95
C LEU A 102 8.72 -10.54 20.12
N ALA A 103 9.08 -9.43 20.74
CA ALA A 103 9.44 -8.19 20.06
C ALA A 103 10.61 -8.36 19.07
N ALA A 104 11.59 -9.22 19.39
CA ALA A 104 12.67 -9.60 18.49
C ALA A 104 12.15 -10.43 17.30
N ALA A 105 11.26 -11.39 17.54
CA ALA A 105 10.65 -12.21 16.49
C ALA A 105 9.75 -11.41 15.53
N ARG A 106 9.34 -10.17 15.86
CA ARG A 106 8.60 -9.27 14.95
C ARG A 106 9.51 -8.38 14.10
N ARG A 107 10.83 -8.54 14.18
CA ARG A 107 11.77 -7.80 13.32
C ARG A 107 11.50 -8.01 11.82
N PRO A 108 11.21 -9.22 11.32
CA PRO A 108 10.86 -9.42 9.91
C PRO A 108 9.60 -8.65 9.49
N LEU A 109 8.58 -8.56 10.36
CA LEU A 109 7.38 -7.75 10.09
C LEU A 109 7.74 -6.27 9.96
N LYS A 110 8.61 -5.76 10.84
CA LYS A 110 9.10 -4.37 10.76
C LYS A 110 9.86 -4.12 9.46
N GLU A 111 10.74 -5.04 9.06
CA GLU A 111 11.50 -4.95 7.81
C GLU A 111 10.57 -4.98 6.59
N HIS A 112 9.58 -5.87 6.59
CA HIS A 112 8.57 -5.95 5.53
C HIS A 112 7.73 -4.67 5.42
N VAL A 113 7.30 -4.09 6.53
CA VAL A 113 6.59 -2.80 6.52
C VAL A 113 7.48 -1.69 5.97
N ALA A 114 8.76 -1.65 6.33
CA ALA A 114 9.69 -0.63 5.85
C ALA A 114 10.00 -0.73 4.35
N GLN A 115 9.81 -1.91 3.74
CA GLN A 115 9.90 -2.08 2.28
C GLN A 115 8.72 -1.46 1.54
N VAL A 116 7.58 -1.28 2.19
CA VAL A 116 6.37 -0.74 1.54
C VAL A 116 6.13 0.71 1.93
N VAL A 117 6.32 1.05 3.21
CA VAL A 117 6.08 2.39 3.77
C VAL A 117 7.35 2.92 4.42
N SER A 118 7.77 4.10 3.97
CA SER A 118 8.90 4.83 4.56
C SER A 118 8.66 6.32 4.47
N GLY A 119 8.74 7.01 5.62
CA GLY A 119 8.30 8.40 5.68
C GLY A 119 6.81 8.52 5.35
N SER A 120 6.45 9.59 4.66
CA SER A 120 5.10 9.77 4.09
C SER A 120 4.98 9.21 2.67
N ARG A 121 5.68 8.11 2.35
CA ARG A 121 5.73 7.49 1.01
C ARG A 121 5.35 6.01 1.05
N ILE A 122 4.65 5.59 0.00
CA ILE A 122 4.48 4.18 -0.38
C ILE A 122 5.45 3.82 -1.52
N GLY A 123 5.80 2.55 -1.66
CA GLY A 123 6.74 2.07 -2.69
C GLY A 123 8.21 2.18 -2.28
N ALA A 124 8.53 2.03 -0.99
CA ALA A 124 9.90 2.17 -0.48
C ALA A 124 10.90 1.14 -1.03
N SER A 125 10.42 0.05 -1.62
CA SER A 125 11.21 -0.99 -2.32
C SER A 125 11.68 -0.55 -3.72
N GLY A 126 11.19 0.59 -4.21
CA GLY A 126 11.53 1.13 -5.53
C GLY A 126 10.45 0.87 -6.59
N PRO A 127 10.73 1.23 -7.86
CA PRO A 127 9.75 1.15 -8.93
C PRO A 127 9.46 -0.29 -9.34
N VAL A 128 8.18 -0.63 -9.43
CA VAL A 128 7.70 -1.92 -9.99
C VAL A 128 7.80 -1.90 -11.52
N PHE A 129 7.55 -0.73 -12.11
CA PHE A 129 7.67 -0.48 -13.53
C PHE A 129 8.02 1.00 -13.75
N ASN A 130 8.37 1.32 -14.99
CA ASN A 130 8.70 2.67 -15.41
C ASN A 130 7.68 3.16 -16.44
N SER A 131 7.38 4.45 -16.44
CA SER A 131 6.49 5.08 -17.44
C SER A 131 7.09 5.19 -18.85
N GLY A 132 8.37 4.82 -19.03
CA GLY A 132 9.13 5.08 -20.26
C GLY A 132 9.54 6.54 -20.45
N ARG A 133 9.30 7.41 -19.45
CA ARG A 133 9.73 8.81 -19.40
C ARG A 133 10.94 8.98 -18.50
N LEU A 134 11.71 10.05 -18.71
CA LEU A 134 12.81 10.40 -17.83
C LEU A 134 12.33 11.28 -16.67
N GLU A 135 12.95 11.12 -15.51
CA GLU A 135 12.74 11.98 -14.34
C GLU A 135 12.97 13.47 -14.68
N MET A 136 13.99 13.78 -15.49
CA MET A 136 14.29 15.15 -15.91
C MET A 136 13.18 15.81 -16.71
N ASP A 137 12.39 15.03 -17.46
CA ASP A 137 11.26 15.56 -18.25
C ASP A 137 10.16 16.13 -17.34
N ASN A 138 10.18 15.73 -16.06
CA ASN A 138 9.27 16.14 -15.01
C ASN A 138 9.97 17.00 -13.94
N GLY A 139 11.09 17.66 -14.28
CA GLY A 139 11.81 18.53 -13.34
C GLY A 139 12.44 17.79 -12.15
N LEU A 140 12.60 16.47 -12.22
CA LEU A 140 13.33 15.66 -11.25
C LEU A 140 14.79 15.46 -11.70
N GLY A 141 15.59 14.82 -10.84
CA GLY A 141 17.03 14.63 -11.02
C GLY A 141 17.45 13.91 -12.33
N PRO A 142 18.76 13.70 -12.53
CA PRO A 142 19.29 13.36 -13.85
C PRO A 142 18.99 11.92 -14.28
N GLY A 143 18.51 11.76 -15.52
CA GLY A 143 18.78 10.61 -16.40
C GLY A 143 18.10 9.27 -16.09
N LEU A 144 17.34 9.16 -15.01
CA LEU A 144 16.63 7.95 -14.64
C LEU A 144 15.25 7.90 -15.27
N LEU A 145 14.71 6.69 -15.44
CA LEU A 145 13.31 6.54 -15.83
C LEU A 145 12.41 6.87 -14.65
N LEU A 146 11.28 7.53 -14.91
CA LEU A 146 10.27 7.83 -13.91
C LEU A 146 9.57 6.54 -13.47
N GLY A 147 9.89 6.16 -12.24
CA GLY A 147 9.37 4.99 -11.54
C GLY A 147 7.90 5.09 -11.13
N SER A 148 7.24 3.94 -11.03
CA SER A 148 5.84 3.85 -10.59
C SER A 148 5.63 4.34 -9.16
N ASP A 149 6.63 4.27 -8.29
CA ASP A 149 6.57 4.81 -6.92
C ASP A 149 6.42 6.34 -6.94
N LEU A 150 7.22 7.03 -7.75
CA LEU A 150 7.12 8.48 -7.92
C LEU A 150 5.78 8.87 -8.55
N MET A 151 5.35 8.16 -9.61
CA MET A 151 4.06 8.41 -10.25
C MET A 151 2.89 8.27 -9.26
N ALA A 152 2.91 7.22 -8.44
CA ALA A 152 1.87 6.99 -7.44
C ALA A 152 1.85 8.12 -6.40
N MET A 153 3.02 8.50 -5.86
CA MET A 153 3.10 9.57 -4.86
C MET A 153 2.69 10.94 -5.41
N ASP A 154 3.09 11.26 -6.64
CA ASP A 154 2.71 12.51 -7.30
C ASP A 154 1.21 12.54 -7.62
N TYR A 155 0.62 11.39 -7.94
CA TYR A 155 -0.82 11.28 -8.13
C TYR A 155 -1.59 11.50 -6.83
N ILE A 156 -1.18 10.81 -5.76
CA ILE A 156 -1.83 10.90 -4.45
C ILE A 156 -1.85 12.35 -3.96
N TYR A 157 -0.68 13.00 -3.90
CA TYR A 157 -0.58 14.32 -3.29
C TYR A 157 -0.95 15.46 -4.26
N GLY A 158 -0.64 15.35 -5.55
CA GLY A 158 -0.96 16.40 -6.53
C GLY A 158 -2.39 16.31 -7.08
N VAL A 159 -2.84 15.11 -7.44
CA VAL A 159 -4.13 14.91 -8.14
C VAL A 159 -5.26 14.50 -7.22
N ALA A 160 -5.05 13.57 -6.28
CA ALA A 160 -6.13 13.05 -5.45
C ALA A 160 -6.41 13.95 -4.23
N LEU A 161 -5.35 14.47 -3.59
CA LEU A 161 -5.45 15.29 -2.38
C LEU A 161 -5.32 16.79 -2.63
N HIS A 162 -4.81 17.21 -3.79
CA HIS A 162 -4.56 18.62 -4.14
C HIS A 162 -3.70 19.37 -3.10
N GLU A 163 -2.70 18.68 -2.54
CA GLU A 163 -1.81 19.20 -1.50
C GLU A 163 -0.54 19.83 -2.07
N ASP A 164 -0.17 19.53 -3.32
CA ASP A 164 1.14 19.88 -3.90
C ASP A 164 1.04 20.12 -5.43
N ASP A 165 1.08 21.40 -5.82
CA ASP A 165 1.00 21.81 -7.24
C ASP A 165 2.22 21.40 -8.06
N ASP A 166 3.40 21.30 -7.43
CA ASP A 166 4.61 20.84 -8.12
C ASP A 166 4.45 19.36 -8.50
N ARG A 167 3.90 18.53 -7.60
CA ARG A 167 3.55 17.13 -7.90
C ARG A 167 2.55 17.00 -9.03
N LEU A 168 1.53 17.86 -9.04
CA LEU A 168 0.56 17.90 -10.12
C LEU A 168 1.24 18.23 -11.46
N ALA A 169 2.13 19.22 -11.47
CA ALA A 169 2.87 19.62 -12.67
C ALA A 169 3.75 18.49 -13.22
N ARG A 170 4.36 17.68 -12.34
CA ARG A 170 5.17 16.51 -12.76
C ARG A 170 4.38 15.42 -13.48
N LEU A 171 3.07 15.37 -13.30
CA LEU A 171 2.21 14.41 -14.00
C LEU A 171 1.67 14.92 -15.33
N ALA A 172 1.98 16.15 -15.76
CA ALA A 172 1.44 16.76 -16.97
C ALA A 172 1.61 15.89 -18.24
N ASN A 173 2.70 15.12 -18.32
CA ASN A 173 3.03 14.27 -19.46
C ASN A 173 2.85 12.76 -19.19
N VAL A 174 2.25 12.40 -18.06
CA VAL A 174 1.97 11.01 -17.67
C VAL A 174 0.51 10.68 -18.00
N PRO A 175 0.23 9.62 -18.80
CA PRO A 175 -1.14 9.20 -19.04
C PRO A 175 -1.85 8.85 -17.73
N LEU A 176 -3.08 9.33 -17.55
CA LEU A 176 -3.87 9.09 -16.33
C LEU A 176 -3.97 7.60 -16.00
N ALA A 177 -4.19 6.74 -17.00
CA ALA A 177 -4.24 5.28 -16.83
C ALA A 177 -2.95 4.74 -16.20
N SER A 178 -1.78 5.22 -16.63
CA SER A 178 -0.48 4.80 -16.07
C SER A 178 -0.30 5.27 -14.62
N ALA A 179 -0.77 6.48 -14.29
CA ALA A 179 -0.73 6.98 -12.91
C ALA A 179 -1.68 6.20 -11.99
N LEU A 180 -2.92 5.94 -12.44
CA LEU A 180 -3.88 5.11 -11.71
C LEU A 180 -3.33 3.69 -11.49
N LYS A 181 -2.75 3.09 -12.53
CA LYS A 181 -2.08 1.78 -12.46
C LYS A 181 -0.99 1.78 -11.40
N ALA A 182 -0.13 2.80 -11.40
CA ALA A 182 0.93 2.93 -10.41
C ALA A 182 0.39 2.98 -8.97
N VAL A 183 -0.69 3.74 -8.73
CA VAL A 183 -1.36 3.75 -7.43
C VAL A 183 -1.89 2.37 -7.07
N VAL A 184 -2.59 1.68 -7.97
CA VAL A 184 -3.17 0.36 -7.72
C VAL A 184 -2.12 -0.66 -7.27
N TYR A 185 -0.94 -0.71 -7.89
CA TYR A 185 0.13 -1.64 -7.48
C TYR A 185 0.69 -1.31 -6.11
N HIS A 186 1.04 -0.06 -5.85
CA HIS A 186 1.62 0.32 -4.55
C HIS A 186 0.59 0.20 -3.42
N PHE A 187 -0.69 0.41 -3.72
CA PHE A 187 -1.77 0.14 -2.79
C PHE A 187 -2.02 -1.35 -2.58
N ASN A 188 -1.81 -2.19 -3.59
CA ASN A 188 -1.89 -3.64 -3.40
C ASN A 188 -0.87 -4.13 -2.36
N ASP A 189 0.36 -3.63 -2.44
CA ASP A 189 1.43 -3.94 -1.47
C ASP A 189 1.11 -3.38 -0.09
N LEU A 190 0.61 -2.14 -0.03
CA LEU A 190 0.15 -1.50 1.20
C LEU A 190 -0.94 -2.33 1.88
N LEU A 191 -1.98 -2.73 1.15
CA LEU A 191 -3.12 -3.52 1.66
C LEU A 191 -2.67 -4.91 2.11
N HIS A 192 -1.70 -5.55 1.43
CA HIS A 192 -1.09 -6.79 1.91
C HIS A 192 -0.39 -6.60 3.26
N VAL A 193 0.44 -5.57 3.38
CA VAL A 193 1.14 -5.26 4.63
C VAL A 193 0.14 -4.96 5.75
N ILE A 194 -0.92 -4.20 5.49
CA ILE A 194 -1.98 -3.91 6.46
C ILE A 194 -2.61 -5.22 6.95
N ALA A 195 -3.00 -6.10 6.03
CA ALA A 195 -3.59 -7.40 6.36
C ALA A 195 -2.64 -8.27 7.20
N ASN A 196 -1.35 -8.31 6.85
CA ASN A 196 -0.33 -9.06 7.60
C ASN A 196 -0.14 -8.51 9.02
N VAL A 197 -0.06 -7.19 9.18
CA VAL A 197 0.04 -6.53 10.49
C VAL A 197 -1.20 -6.82 11.33
N ARG A 198 -2.39 -6.73 10.72
CA ARG A 198 -3.66 -7.06 11.39
C ARG A 198 -3.68 -8.52 11.87
N ALA A 199 -3.37 -9.47 11.00
CA ALA A 199 -3.35 -10.89 11.33
C ALA A 199 -2.36 -11.19 12.46
N GLN A 200 -1.19 -10.53 12.46
CA GLN A 200 -0.23 -10.66 13.56
C GLN A 200 -0.78 -10.14 14.89
N ILE A 201 -1.44 -8.97 14.89
CA ILE A 201 -2.10 -8.40 16.09
C ILE A 201 -3.19 -9.35 16.61
N GLU A 202 -4.06 -9.86 15.73
CA GLU A 202 -5.12 -10.79 16.09
C GLU A 202 -4.55 -12.08 16.71
N ASN A 203 -3.51 -12.65 16.10
CA ASN A 203 -2.81 -13.81 16.64
C ASN A 203 -2.18 -13.53 18.02
N ASP A 204 -1.57 -12.36 18.23
CA ASP A 204 -0.97 -12.01 19.52
C ASP A 204 -2.02 -11.80 20.62
N ILE A 205 -3.20 -11.26 20.27
CA ILE A 205 -4.34 -11.16 21.19
C ILE A 205 -4.90 -12.56 21.50
N ALA A 206 -5.09 -13.42 20.50
CA ALA A 206 -5.63 -14.76 20.68
C ALA A 206 -4.73 -15.65 21.56
N LYS A 207 -3.41 -15.44 21.48
CA LYS A 207 -2.41 -16.11 22.34
C LYS A 207 -2.26 -15.46 23.73
N GLY A 208 -2.99 -14.39 24.01
CA GLY A 208 -2.95 -13.70 25.30
C GLY A 208 -1.66 -12.92 25.55
N HIS A 209 -0.89 -12.58 24.52
CA HIS A 209 0.35 -11.81 24.67
C HIS A 209 0.08 -10.38 25.17
N PHE A 210 -1.05 -9.80 24.77
CA PHE A 210 -1.60 -8.56 25.32
C PHE A 210 -3.11 -8.52 25.09
N GLN A 211 -3.77 -7.50 25.64
CA GLN A 211 -5.21 -7.28 25.48
C GLN A 211 -5.48 -5.85 25.01
N LEU A 212 -6.56 -5.65 24.25
CA LEU A 212 -7.07 -4.32 23.97
C LEU A 212 -8.25 -4.08 24.92
N THR A 213 -8.23 -2.98 25.66
CA THR A 213 -9.39 -2.57 26.43
C THR A 213 -10.52 -2.27 25.43
N PRO A 214 -11.74 -2.81 25.61
CA PRO A 214 -12.87 -2.39 24.79
C PRO A 214 -13.06 -0.89 24.99
N SER A 215 -12.91 -0.14 23.89
CA SER A 215 -13.20 1.30 23.88
C SER A 215 -14.69 1.47 24.15
N VAL A 216 -15.04 2.20 25.21
CA VAL A 216 -16.39 2.70 25.48
C VAL A 216 -16.81 3.66 24.36
#